data_AF-A0A1W9YYZ7-F1
#
_entry.id   AF-A0A1W9YYZ7-F1
#
_cell.length_a   1.000
_cell.length_b   1.000
_cell.length_c   1.000
_cell.angle_alpha   90.00
_cell.angle_beta   90.00
_cell.angle_gamma   90.00
#
_symmetry.space_group_name_H-M   'P 1'
#
loop_
_entity.id
_entity.type
_entity.pdbx_description
1 polymer ?
#
loop_
_entity_poly.entity_id
_entity_poly.type
_entity_poly.pdbx_seq_one_letter_code
_entity_poly.pdbx_strand_id
1 'polypeptide(L)'
;WDEAYALTRKLPQDLAATSRWRYWQARSLQLAQPNSKEPIALYQKLAGERDFYGFLAADRLSVPYKLGNRPAHIDPRVLQRVRNAASTRRAMEFFNRGEVINARREWYHAARLFDRDELIAQARLAYDMQWYFPAIRSISQAQYWDDLD
;
A
#
# COMPACT_ATOMS: atom_id res chain seq x y z
N TRP A 1 -20.71 -16.72 -19.15
CA TRP A 1 -19.85 -16.50 -17.96
C TRP A 1 -19.14 -17.76 -17.51
N ASP A 2 -19.72 -18.95 -17.75
CA ASP A 2 -19.07 -20.25 -17.50
C ASP A 2 -17.69 -20.37 -18.15
N GLU A 3 -17.54 -19.94 -19.40
CA GLU A 3 -16.25 -19.96 -20.09
C GLU A 3 -15.21 -19.06 -19.40
N ALA A 4 -15.60 -17.84 -19.00
CA ALA A 4 -14.72 -16.94 -18.25
C ALA A 4 -14.29 -17.58 -16.93
N TYR A 5 -15.21 -18.23 -16.21
CA TYR A 5 -14.89 -18.96 -14.99
C TYR A 5 -13.91 -20.11 -15.26
N ALA A 6 -14.16 -20.92 -16.30
CA ALA A 6 -13.27 -22.00 -16.69
C ALA A 6 -11.87 -21.51 -17.07
N LEU A 7 -11.76 -20.37 -17.77
CA LEU A 7 -10.49 -19.74 -18.12
C LEU A 7 -9.74 -19.25 -16.88
N THR A 8 -10.42 -18.63 -15.91
CA THR A 8 -9.76 -18.18 -14.67
C THR A 8 -9.13 -19.34 -13.88
N ARG A 9 -9.68 -20.56 -13.99
CA ARG A 9 -9.14 -21.77 -13.36
C ARG A 9 -7.93 -22.36 -14.08
N LYS A 10 -7.65 -21.93 -15.30
CA LYS A 10 -6.52 -22.39 -16.13
C LYS A 10 -5.35 -21.40 -16.12
N LEU A 11 -5.47 -20.29 -15.41
CA LEU A 11 -4.40 -19.32 -15.29
C LEU A 11 -3.17 -19.93 -14.59
N PRO A 12 -1.95 -19.56 -15.01
CA PRO A 12 -0.73 -19.80 -14.24
C PRO A 12 -0.87 -19.33 -12.79
N GLN A 13 -0.19 -20.02 -11.87
CA GLN A 13 -0.36 -19.80 -10.41
C GLN A 13 -0.05 -18.37 -9.98
N ASP A 14 0.96 -17.75 -10.56
CA ASP A 14 1.36 -16.36 -10.30
C ASP A 14 0.23 -15.38 -10.63
N LEU A 15 -0.45 -15.57 -11.77
CA LEU A 15 -1.62 -14.78 -12.13
C LEU A 15 -2.83 -15.13 -11.26
N ALA A 16 -3.11 -16.42 -11.07
CA ALA A 16 -4.26 -16.89 -10.30
C ALA A 16 -4.21 -16.44 -8.83
N ALA A 17 -3.01 -16.21 -8.27
CA ALA A 17 -2.84 -15.70 -6.91
C ALA A 17 -3.16 -14.21 -6.75
N THR A 18 -3.11 -13.42 -7.83
CA THR A 18 -3.41 -11.97 -7.76
C THR A 18 -4.86 -11.70 -7.36
N SER A 19 -5.08 -10.61 -6.61
CA SER A 19 -6.43 -10.20 -6.18
C SER A 19 -7.38 -9.97 -7.37
N ARG A 20 -6.85 -9.42 -8.48
CA ARG A 20 -7.56 -9.28 -9.77
C ARG A 20 -8.22 -10.59 -10.21
N TRP A 21 -7.43 -11.64 -10.34
CA TRP A 21 -7.92 -12.88 -10.93
C TRP A 21 -8.74 -13.71 -9.95
N ARG A 22 -8.46 -13.62 -8.65
CA ARG A 22 -9.35 -14.21 -7.64
C ARG A 22 -10.72 -13.52 -7.60
N TYR A 23 -10.78 -12.19 -7.76
CA TYR A 23 -12.06 -11.47 -7.87
C TYR A 23 -12.82 -11.89 -9.12
N TRP A 24 -12.16 -11.93 -10.28
CA TRP A 24 -12.83 -12.33 -11.52
C TRP A 24 -13.23 -13.80 -11.52
N GLN A 25 -12.51 -14.69 -10.83
CA GLN A 25 -12.94 -16.06 -10.59
C GLN A 25 -14.24 -16.09 -9.77
N ALA A 26 -14.31 -15.34 -8.67
CA ALA A 26 -15.53 -15.25 -7.84
C ALA A 26 -16.71 -14.66 -8.61
N ARG A 27 -16.47 -13.57 -9.37
CA ARG A 27 -17.49 -12.87 -10.13
C ARG A 27 -18.01 -13.66 -11.31
N SER A 28 -17.11 -14.30 -12.06
CA SER A 28 -17.50 -15.17 -13.18
C SER A 28 -18.29 -16.38 -12.70
N LEU A 29 -17.90 -17.00 -11.57
CA LEU A 29 -18.67 -18.08 -10.93
C LEU A 29 -20.07 -17.61 -10.51
N GLN A 30 -20.18 -16.46 -9.85
CA GLN A 30 -21.48 -15.91 -9.43
C GLN A 30 -22.42 -15.65 -10.61
N LEU A 31 -21.88 -15.17 -11.73
CA LEU A 31 -22.66 -14.88 -12.93
C LEU A 31 -22.98 -16.13 -13.75
N ALA A 32 -22.11 -17.14 -13.72
CA ALA A 32 -22.31 -18.45 -14.32
C ALA A 32 -23.36 -19.27 -13.54
N GLN A 33 -23.32 -19.18 -12.22
CA GLN A 33 -24.15 -19.97 -11.31
C GLN A 33 -24.83 -19.05 -10.27
N PRO A 34 -25.93 -18.37 -10.63
CA PRO A 34 -26.59 -17.38 -9.76
C PRO A 34 -27.07 -17.94 -8.41
N ASN A 35 -27.36 -19.25 -8.34
CA ASN A 35 -27.83 -19.91 -7.12
C ASN A 35 -26.68 -20.49 -6.26
N SER A 36 -25.44 -20.41 -6.74
CA SER A 36 -24.28 -20.94 -6.00
C SER A 36 -23.90 -20.02 -4.84
N LYS A 37 -23.61 -20.62 -3.69
CA LYS A 37 -23.07 -19.91 -2.52
C LYS A 37 -21.54 -19.88 -2.52
N GLU A 38 -20.88 -20.62 -3.41
CA GLU A 38 -19.41 -20.69 -3.48
C GLU A 38 -18.72 -19.33 -3.68
N PRO A 39 -19.24 -18.39 -4.51
CA PRO A 39 -18.64 -17.06 -4.66
C PRO A 39 -18.52 -16.29 -3.36
N ILE A 40 -19.42 -16.51 -2.39
CA ILE A 40 -19.42 -15.81 -1.11
C ILE A 40 -18.11 -16.08 -0.37
N ALA A 41 -17.67 -17.34 -0.31
CA ALA A 41 -16.42 -17.71 0.35
C ALA A 41 -15.18 -17.13 -0.36
N LEU A 42 -15.22 -17.04 -1.69
CA LEU A 42 -14.15 -16.42 -2.47
C LEU A 42 -14.06 -14.92 -2.20
N TYR A 43 -15.20 -14.21 -2.23
CA TYR A 43 -15.24 -12.79 -1.89
C TYR A 43 -14.84 -12.53 -0.43
N GLN A 44 -15.22 -13.39 0.52
CA GLN A 44 -14.89 -13.20 1.95
C GLN A 44 -13.38 -13.17 2.19
N LYS A 45 -12.64 -14.04 1.49
CA LYS A 45 -11.17 -14.03 1.56
C LYS A 45 -10.59 -12.74 0.99
N LEU A 46 -11.13 -12.25 -0.12
CA LEU A 46 -10.65 -11.03 -0.78
C LEU A 46 -11.04 -9.75 -0.03
N ALA A 47 -12.22 -9.70 0.58
CA ALA A 47 -12.72 -8.53 1.28
C ALA A 47 -11.85 -8.10 2.48
N GLY A 48 -10.93 -8.96 2.91
CA GLY A 48 -9.92 -8.63 3.91
C GLY A 48 -8.65 -7.99 3.37
N GLU A 49 -8.49 -7.90 2.05
CA GLU A 49 -7.30 -7.35 1.41
C GLU A 49 -7.49 -5.86 1.09
N ARG A 50 -6.40 -5.12 1.22
CA ARG A 50 -6.41 -3.66 1.09
C ARG A 50 -5.96 -3.20 -0.28
N ASP A 51 -6.71 -3.64 -1.29
CA ASP A 51 -6.53 -3.22 -2.66
C ASP A 51 -7.89 -3.04 -3.36
N PHE A 52 -7.85 -2.58 -4.61
CA PHE A 52 -9.04 -2.33 -5.41
C PHE A 52 -10.00 -3.53 -5.49
N TYR A 53 -9.47 -4.74 -5.67
CA TYR A 53 -10.30 -5.94 -5.82
C TYR A 53 -10.79 -6.49 -4.48
N GLY A 54 -10.04 -6.26 -3.40
CA GLY A 54 -10.51 -6.49 -2.04
C GLY A 54 -11.70 -5.60 -1.69
N PHE A 55 -11.65 -4.31 -2.02
CA PHE A 55 -12.78 -3.40 -1.82
C PHE A 55 -13.99 -3.76 -2.69
N LEU A 56 -13.78 -4.13 -3.96
CA LEU A 56 -14.88 -4.63 -4.80
C LEU A 56 -15.50 -5.92 -4.24
N ALA A 57 -14.70 -6.80 -3.62
CA ALA A 57 -15.24 -7.99 -2.97
C ALA A 57 -16.05 -7.64 -1.71
N ALA A 58 -15.62 -6.63 -0.94
CA ALA A 58 -16.35 -6.12 0.20
C ALA A 58 -17.71 -5.51 -0.23
N ASP A 59 -17.74 -4.74 -1.32
CA ASP A 59 -18.98 -4.22 -1.91
C ASP A 59 -19.95 -5.33 -2.29
N ARG A 60 -19.45 -6.40 -2.93
CA ARG A 60 -20.26 -7.55 -3.34
C ARG A 60 -20.90 -8.28 -2.15
N LEU A 61 -20.25 -8.25 -1.00
CA LEU A 61 -20.75 -8.83 0.24
C LEU A 61 -21.50 -7.83 1.12
N SER A 62 -21.50 -6.54 0.75
CA SER A 62 -22.02 -5.45 1.57
C SER A 62 -21.43 -5.44 2.98
N VAL A 63 -20.12 -5.67 3.09
CA VAL A 63 -19.37 -5.61 4.36
C VAL A 63 -18.45 -4.39 4.38
N PRO A 64 -18.11 -3.83 5.56
CA PRO A 64 -17.20 -2.71 5.66
C PRO A 64 -15.81 -3.02 5.06
N TYR A 65 -15.16 -2.01 4.49
CA TYR A 65 -13.80 -2.13 3.98
C TYR A 65 -12.81 -2.38 5.10
N LYS A 66 -11.92 -3.36 4.92
CA LYS A 66 -10.80 -3.58 5.84
C LYS A 66 -9.60 -2.73 5.41
N LEU A 67 -9.50 -1.55 6.00
CA LEU A 67 -8.37 -0.64 5.78
C LEU A 67 -7.10 -1.07 6.53
N GLY A 68 -7.23 -1.86 7.60
CA GLY A 68 -6.09 -2.49 8.27
C GLY A 68 -5.04 -1.50 8.77
N ASN A 69 -5.45 -0.35 9.35
CA ASN A 69 -4.51 0.62 9.90
C ASN A 69 -3.63 -0.01 10.99
N ARG A 70 -2.33 -0.07 10.74
CA ARG A 70 -1.30 -0.50 11.69
C ARG A 70 -0.23 0.58 11.71
N PRO A 71 -0.38 1.57 12.60
CA PRO A 71 0.61 2.62 12.75
C PRO A 71 1.99 2.01 12.94
N ALA A 72 2.97 2.47 12.16
CA ALA A 72 4.31 1.93 12.29
C ALA A 72 4.90 2.34 13.65
N HIS A 73 5.35 1.36 14.43
CA HIS A 73 6.15 1.66 15.61
C HIS A 73 7.57 2.03 15.15
N ILE A 74 7.91 3.31 15.26
CA ILE A 74 9.22 3.82 14.88
C ILE A 74 10.09 3.93 16.13
N ASP A 75 11.21 3.20 16.18
CA ASP A 75 12.19 3.36 17.25
C ASP A 75 12.70 4.82 17.25
N PRO A 76 12.61 5.56 18.37
CA PRO A 76 13.12 6.92 18.49
C PRO A 76 14.59 7.07 18.07
N ARG A 77 15.42 6.04 18.24
CA ARG A 77 16.82 6.02 17.79
C ARG A 77 16.93 6.02 16.27
N VAL A 78 16.08 5.27 15.58
CA VAL A 78 16.02 5.25 14.11
C VAL A 78 15.57 6.61 13.60
N LEU A 79 14.50 7.17 14.19
CA LEU A 79 14.02 8.52 13.85
C LEU A 79 15.13 9.57 13.99
N GLN A 80 15.89 9.52 15.08
CA GLN A 80 16.97 10.45 15.34
C GLN A 80 18.14 10.27 14.36
N ARG A 81 18.50 9.03 13.99
CA ARG A 81 19.51 8.78 12.95
C ARG A 81 19.09 9.35 11.60
N VAL A 82 17.87 9.08 11.16
CA VAL A 82 17.32 9.59 9.88
C VAL A 82 17.27 11.11 9.88
N ARG A 83 16.79 11.74 10.96
CA ARG A 83 16.75 13.20 11.12
C ARG A 83 18.15 13.83 11.03
N ASN A 84 19.16 13.17 11.59
CA ASN A 84 20.53 13.68 11.63
C ASN A 84 21.39 13.35 10.41
N ALA A 85 20.91 12.48 9.51
CA ALA A 85 21.61 12.20 8.27
C ALA A 85 21.85 13.50 7.47
N ALA A 86 23.05 13.67 6.93
CA ALA A 86 23.47 14.94 6.32
C ALA A 86 22.53 15.40 5.19
N SER A 87 22.08 14.46 4.34
CA SER A 87 21.10 14.74 3.28
C SER A 87 19.72 15.10 3.83
N THR A 88 19.24 14.44 4.88
CA THR A 88 17.96 14.81 5.52
C THR A 88 18.04 16.21 6.10
N ARG A 89 19.14 16.57 6.79
CA ARG A 89 19.35 17.92 7.32
C ARG A 89 19.34 18.97 6.22
N ARG A 90 20.10 18.77 5.13
CA ARG A 90 20.08 19.69 3.98
C ARG A 90 18.69 19.80 3.36
N ALA A 91 17.98 18.69 3.23
CA ALA A 91 16.62 18.68 2.70
C ALA A 91 15.66 19.51 3.56
N MET A 92 15.71 19.35 4.89
CA MET A 92 14.90 20.12 5.83
C MET A 92 15.22 21.62 5.76
N GLU A 93 16.50 22.00 5.70
CA GLU A 93 16.90 23.40 5.54
C GLU A 93 16.39 24.02 4.23
N PHE A 94 16.55 23.32 3.11
CA PHE A 94 16.01 23.79 1.83
C PHE A 94 14.48 23.91 1.87
N PHE A 95 13.79 22.97 2.52
CA PHE A 95 12.34 23.00 2.65
C PHE A 95 11.87 24.21 3.46
N ASN A 96 12.52 24.46 4.61
CA ASN A 96 12.23 25.61 5.47
C ASN A 96 12.45 26.96 4.77
N ARG A 97 13.35 27.00 3.77
CA ARG A 97 13.64 28.18 2.94
C ARG A 97 12.75 28.30 1.70
N GLY A 98 11.79 27.38 1.51
CA GLY A 98 10.93 27.34 0.33
C GLY A 98 11.60 26.82 -0.95
N GLU A 99 12.83 26.32 -0.86
CA GLU A 99 13.57 25.76 -2.00
C GLU A 99 13.15 24.29 -2.26
N VAL A 100 11.88 24.08 -2.59
CA VAL A 100 11.24 22.75 -2.65
C VAL A 100 11.95 21.78 -3.60
N ILE A 101 12.53 22.26 -4.71
CA ILE A 101 13.25 21.41 -5.67
C ILE A 101 14.55 20.88 -5.05
N ASN A 102 15.33 21.74 -4.41
CA ASN A 102 16.59 21.36 -3.76
C ASN A 102 16.33 20.45 -2.56
N ALA A 103 15.29 20.78 -1.77
CA ALA A 103 14.82 19.94 -0.69
C ALA A 103 14.51 18.52 -1.19
N ARG A 104 13.72 18.41 -2.25
CA ARG A 104 13.30 17.12 -2.82
C ARG A 104 14.49 16.30 -3.32
N ARG A 105 15.47 16.93 -3.95
CA ARG A 105 16.68 16.25 -4.43
C ARG A 105 17.46 15.62 -3.28
N GLU A 106 17.68 16.37 -2.20
CA GLU A 106 18.37 15.87 -1.01
C GLU A 106 17.55 14.79 -0.29
N TRP A 107 16.24 14.98 -0.18
CA TRP A 107 15.34 14.00 0.44
C TRP A 107 15.39 12.65 -0.28
N TYR A 108 15.33 12.67 -1.62
CA TYR A 108 15.38 11.46 -2.44
C TYR A 108 16.77 10.83 -2.47
N HIS A 109 17.82 11.64 -2.32
CA HIS A 109 19.16 11.10 -2.16
C HIS A 109 19.28 10.33 -0.84
N ALA A 110 18.80 10.91 0.27
CA ALA A 110 18.79 10.23 1.57
C ALA A 110 18.03 8.90 1.51
N ALA A 111 16.84 8.90 0.91
CA ALA A 111 15.97 7.71 0.78
C ALA A 111 16.67 6.51 0.11
N ARG A 112 17.62 6.74 -0.81
CA ARG A 112 18.35 5.66 -1.50
C ARG A 112 19.33 4.91 -0.60
N LEU A 113 19.68 5.50 0.55
CA LEU A 113 20.65 4.96 1.49
C LEU A 113 19.98 4.31 2.71
N PHE A 114 18.67 4.46 2.84
CA PHE A 114 17.90 4.02 3.99
C PHE A 114 17.37 2.60 3.84
N ASP A 115 17.43 1.85 4.93
CA ASP A 115 16.70 0.60 5.04
C ASP A 115 15.18 0.84 5.20
N ARG A 116 14.42 -0.25 5.36
CA ARG A 116 12.96 -0.18 5.46
C ARG A 116 12.48 0.65 6.67
N ASP A 117 13.09 0.47 7.83
CA ASP A 117 12.65 1.15 9.05
C ASP A 117 13.07 2.63 9.01
N GLU A 118 14.21 2.92 8.40
CA GLU A 118 14.67 4.28 8.13
C GLU A 118 13.78 5.00 7.09
N LEU A 119 13.27 4.31 6.07
CA LEU A 119 12.31 4.88 5.11
C LEU A 119 10.95 5.19 5.76
N ILE A 120 10.49 4.35 6.69
CA ILE A 120 9.28 4.61 7.49
C ILE A 120 9.51 5.84 8.39
N ALA A 121 10.65 5.89 9.09
CA ALA A 121 11.02 7.04 9.91
C ALA A 121 11.15 8.33 9.08
N GLN A 122 11.70 8.24 7.87
CA GLN A 122 11.76 9.34 6.92
C GLN A 122 10.35 9.79 6.52
N ALA A 123 9.47 8.85 6.17
CA ALA A 123 8.07 9.16 5.85
C ALA A 123 7.38 9.93 6.97
N ARG A 124 7.58 9.50 8.22
CA ARG A 124 7.04 10.17 9.41
C ARG A 124 7.58 11.58 9.58
N LEU A 125 8.88 11.80 9.40
CA LEU A 125 9.46 13.15 9.45
C LEU A 125 8.84 14.07 8.40
N ALA A 126 8.67 13.62 7.16
CA ALA A 126 8.02 14.40 6.12
C ALA A 126 6.55 14.70 6.45
N TYR A 127 5.83 13.73 7.02
CA TYR A 127 4.45 13.93 7.45
C TYR A 127 4.34 14.98 8.56
N ASP A 128 5.17 14.91 9.60
CA ASP A 128 5.20 15.88 10.70
C ASP A 128 5.53 17.31 10.20
N MET A 129 6.30 17.41 9.10
CA MET A 129 6.61 18.67 8.40
C MET A 129 5.52 19.12 7.41
N GLN A 130 4.39 18.40 7.32
CA GLN A 130 3.33 18.61 6.34
C GLN A 130 3.79 18.51 4.88
N TRP A 131 4.87 17.76 4.64
CA TRP A 131 5.44 17.51 3.33
C TRP A 131 4.93 16.18 2.75
N TYR A 132 3.62 16.15 2.46
CA TYR A 132 2.88 14.90 2.22
C TYR A 132 3.38 14.06 1.03
N PHE A 133 3.78 14.68 -0.09
CA PHE A 133 4.20 13.90 -1.26
C PHE A 133 5.49 13.10 -1.00
N PRO A 134 6.55 13.66 -0.40
CA PRO A 134 7.67 12.85 0.07
C PRO A 134 7.34 11.83 1.15
N ALA A 135 6.38 12.10 2.05
CA ALA A 135 5.91 11.10 3.00
C ALA A 135 5.32 9.87 2.27
N ILE A 136 4.38 10.10 1.35
CA ILE A 136 3.75 9.05 0.51
C ILE A 136 4.80 8.28 -0.29
N ARG A 137 5.78 8.97 -0.87
CA ARG A 137 6.84 8.31 -1.63
C ARG A 137 7.69 7.41 -0.74
N SER A 138 8.10 7.89 0.43
CA SER A 138 8.99 7.16 1.33
C SER A 138 8.29 5.92 1.90
N ILE A 139 7.03 6.03 2.30
CA ILE A 139 6.24 4.90 2.79
C ILE A 139 5.94 3.86 1.68
N SER A 140 5.74 4.32 0.44
CA SER A 140 5.60 3.46 -0.74
C SER A 140 6.88 2.68 -1.03
N GLN A 141 8.05 3.32 -0.91
CA GLN A 141 9.36 2.66 -1.06
C GLN A 141 9.64 1.64 0.05
N ALA A 142 9.21 1.90 1.28
CA ALA A 142 9.29 0.95 2.39
C ALA A 142 8.35 -0.26 2.25
N GLN A 143 7.43 -0.22 1.28
CA GLN A 143 6.33 -1.18 1.13
C GLN A 143 5.54 -1.34 2.43
N TYR A 144 5.45 -0.28 3.23
CA TYR A 144 4.70 -0.25 4.48
C TYR A 144 3.33 0.34 4.20
N TRP A 145 2.45 -0.51 3.68
CA TRP A 145 1.15 -0.06 3.23
C TRP A 145 0.25 0.28 4.42
N ASP A 146 0.31 -0.50 5.50
CA ASP A 146 -0.67 -0.49 6.59
C ASP A 146 -0.69 0.79 7.46
N ASP A 147 0.26 1.73 7.34
CA ASP A 147 0.17 3.03 8.04
C ASP A 147 -0.74 3.99 7.28
N LEU A 148 -1.90 4.31 7.86
CA LEU A 148 -2.89 5.18 7.22
C LEU A 148 -2.96 6.59 7.83
N ASP A 149 -2.21 6.85 8.91
CA ASP A 149 -2.24 8.10 9.67
C ASP A 149 -0.92 8.86 9.69
#